data_AF-A0A657BAX2-F1
#
_entry.id   AF-A0A657BAX2-F1
#
_cell.length_a   1.000
_cell.length_b   1.000
_cell.length_c   1.000
_cell.angle_alpha   90.00
_cell.angle_beta   90.00
_cell.angle_gamma   90.00
#
_symmetry.space_group_name_H-M   'P 1'
#
loop_
_entity.id
_entity.type
_entity.pdbx_description
1 polymer ?
#
loop_
_entity_poly.entity_id
_entity_poly.type
_entity_poly.pdbx_seq_one_letter_code
_entity_poly.pdbx_strand_id
1 'polypeptide(L)'
;MIRVGLALMLFFTSVTSVLAELQSIEDESLSEVTGQSGVYLSGDISINETGGPLADSYFGLCTDASKVCGARIALQTEQNGGWFVIDNLRGGIAFEGLTMQIREINSGFGGDGALFNRDVLEIGLPETIRFDDFQFTLAGSSTERPTEAGFEQVDLFGVEMSGEAVLKGNLLVFPTD
;
A
#
# COMPACT_ATOMS: atom_id res chain seq x y z
N MET A 1 86.87 -21.82 12.02
CA MET A 1 86.05 -22.55 13.02
C MET A 1 84.58 -22.31 12.71
N ILE A 2 83.83 -23.39 12.43
CA ILE A 2 82.40 -23.64 12.76
C ILE A 2 81.37 -22.67 12.13
N ARG A 3 80.68 -23.05 11.03
CA ARG A 3 79.38 -23.80 10.90
C ARG A 3 78.20 -23.05 11.57
N VAL A 4 77.00 -22.82 11.01
CA VAL A 4 75.94 -23.70 10.44
C VAL A 4 74.87 -22.73 9.87
N GLY A 5 74.37 -22.86 8.63
CA GLY A 5 73.06 -23.46 8.29
C GLY A 5 72.04 -22.39 7.83
N LEU A 6 71.65 -22.39 6.55
CA LEU A 6 70.36 -22.88 6.04
C LEU A 6 69.12 -22.07 6.47
N ALA A 7 68.68 -21.15 5.61
CA ALA A 7 67.28 -20.78 5.32
C ALA A 7 67.31 -19.86 4.07
N LEU A 8 66.92 -20.28 2.86
CA LEU A 8 65.54 -20.54 2.42
C LEU A 8 64.69 -19.30 2.77
N MET A 9 64.17 -18.48 1.85
CA MET A 9 63.30 -18.85 0.73
C MET A 9 63.01 -17.58 -0.10
N LEU A 10 62.75 -17.79 -1.38
CA LEU A 10 62.16 -16.88 -2.37
C LEU A 10 61.35 -15.69 -1.80
N PHE A 11 61.81 -14.46 -2.09
CA PHE A 11 60.94 -13.28 -2.12
C PHE A 11 60.46 -13.07 -3.57
N PHE A 12 59.65 -14.01 -4.05
CA PHE A 12 58.91 -13.93 -5.31
C PHE A 12 57.43 -14.11 -4.97
N THR A 13 56.81 -13.07 -4.42
CA THR A 13 55.37 -13.05 -4.15
C THR A 13 54.69 -12.06 -5.09
N SER A 14 54.39 -12.60 -6.28
CA SER A 14 53.13 -12.42 -7.02
C SER A 14 52.38 -11.10 -6.80
N VAL A 15 52.62 -10.14 -7.69
CA VAL A 15 51.64 -9.10 -8.00
C VAL A 15 50.52 -9.77 -8.78
N THR A 16 49.47 -10.22 -8.10
CA THR A 16 48.23 -10.64 -8.75
C THR A 16 47.51 -9.38 -9.22
N SER A 17 47.55 -9.11 -10.52
CA SER A 17 46.62 -8.18 -11.15
C SER A 17 45.20 -8.71 -10.93
N VAL A 18 44.44 -8.03 -10.07
CA VAL A 18 43.00 -8.26 -9.95
C VAL A 18 42.39 -7.76 -11.26
N LEU A 19 42.19 -8.68 -12.21
CA LEU A 19 41.37 -8.43 -13.39
C LEU A 19 39.92 -8.49 -12.91
N ALA A 20 39.39 -7.33 -12.51
CA ALA A 20 37.95 -7.12 -12.40
C ALA A 20 37.43 -6.88 -13.82
N GLU A 21 37.28 -7.95 -14.60
CA GLU A 21 36.58 -7.89 -15.88
C GLU A 21 35.09 -7.74 -15.59
N LEU A 22 34.51 -6.60 -15.98
CA LEU A 22 33.06 -6.41 -16.00
C LEU A 22 32.47 -7.40 -17.02
N GLN A 23 31.85 -8.46 -16.53
CA GLN A 23 31.14 -9.42 -17.39
C GLN A 23 29.86 -8.76 -17.91
N SER A 24 29.72 -8.71 -19.23
CA SER A 24 28.49 -8.31 -19.91
C SER A 24 27.36 -9.26 -19.52
N ILE A 25 26.29 -8.72 -18.97
CA ILE A 25 25.03 -9.44 -18.72
C ILE A 25 24.22 -9.41 -20.02
N GLU A 26 23.75 -10.57 -20.48
CA GLU A 26 22.94 -10.69 -21.69
C GLU A 26 21.50 -10.20 -21.43
N ASP A 27 20.85 -9.63 -22.46
CA ASP A 27 19.50 -9.05 -22.34
C ASP A 27 18.45 -10.04 -21.80
N GLU A 28 18.63 -11.34 -22.02
CA GLU A 28 17.79 -12.41 -21.46
C GLU A 28 17.91 -12.49 -19.93
N SER A 29 19.14 -12.39 -19.41
CA SER A 29 19.40 -12.32 -17.97
C SER A 29 19.04 -10.96 -17.36
N LEU A 30 19.08 -9.87 -18.13
CA LEU A 30 18.48 -8.59 -17.70
C LEU A 30 16.95 -8.68 -17.68
N SER A 31 16.32 -9.36 -18.63
CA SER A 31 14.87 -9.59 -18.69
C SER A 31 14.36 -10.26 -17.42
N GLU A 32 15.07 -11.28 -16.91
CA GLU A 32 14.75 -11.96 -15.66
C GLU A 32 14.82 -11.04 -14.42
N VAL A 33 15.68 -10.02 -14.45
CA VAL A 33 15.84 -9.05 -13.36
C VAL A 33 14.88 -7.85 -13.52
N THR A 34 14.56 -7.46 -14.75
CA THR A 34 13.70 -6.29 -15.05
C THR A 34 12.22 -6.51 -14.75
N GLY A 35 11.79 -7.77 -14.56
CA GLY A 35 10.43 -8.15 -14.15
C GLY A 35 10.24 -8.38 -12.65
N GLN A 36 11.31 -8.37 -11.84
CA GLN A 36 11.26 -8.64 -10.39
C GLN A 36 11.18 -7.37 -9.53
N SER A 37 11.19 -6.19 -10.16
CA SER A 37 11.10 -4.92 -9.43
C SER A 37 9.68 -4.72 -8.92
N GLY A 38 9.43 -5.26 -7.73
CA GLY A 38 8.34 -4.76 -6.90
C GLY A 38 8.47 -3.25 -6.74
N VAL A 39 7.34 -2.55 -6.72
CA VAL A 39 7.30 -1.10 -6.54
C VAL A 39 7.29 -0.80 -5.05
N TYR A 40 8.21 0.02 -4.58
CA TYR A 40 8.16 0.60 -3.24
C TYR A 40 7.40 1.92 -3.29
N LEU A 41 6.36 2.05 -2.48
CA LEU A 41 5.52 3.23 -2.39
C LEU A 41 5.64 3.85 -1.00
N SER A 42 5.82 5.16 -1.02
CA SER A 42 5.67 6.04 0.13
C SER A 42 4.84 7.23 -0.31
N GLY A 43 3.95 7.70 0.56
CA GLY A 43 3.13 8.86 0.24
C GLY A 43 2.27 9.29 1.39
N ASP A 44 1.79 10.52 1.27
CA ASP A 44 0.74 11.09 2.08
C ASP A 44 -0.54 11.23 1.25
N ILE A 45 -1.67 10.87 1.86
CA ILE A 45 -3.00 11.06 1.33
C ILE A 45 -3.73 11.96 2.32
N SER A 46 -4.00 13.21 1.92
CA SER A 46 -4.86 14.12 2.66
C SER A 46 -6.25 14.13 2.00
N ILE A 47 -7.28 13.82 2.80
CA ILE A 47 -8.67 13.81 2.35
C ILE A 47 -9.39 14.99 3.00
N ASN A 48 -9.83 15.94 2.17
CA ASN A 48 -10.71 17.04 2.57
C ASN A 48 -10.28 17.80 3.84
N GLU A 49 -8.98 17.97 4.07
CA GLU A 49 -8.40 18.66 5.24
C GLU A 49 -8.94 20.09 5.42
N THR A 50 -9.20 20.80 4.32
CA THR A 50 -9.81 22.14 4.33
C THR A 50 -11.24 22.17 3.80
N GLY A 51 -11.82 21.01 3.50
CA GLY A 51 -13.05 20.86 2.71
C GLY A 51 -12.78 20.52 1.24
N GLY A 52 -13.76 19.86 0.62
CA GLY A 52 -13.64 19.34 -0.74
C GLY A 52 -13.99 20.35 -1.83
N PRO A 53 -13.73 20.00 -3.11
CA PRO A 53 -14.04 20.87 -4.25
C PRO A 53 -15.55 21.06 -4.48
N LEU A 54 -16.37 20.21 -3.87
CA LEU A 54 -17.83 20.29 -3.91
C LEU A 54 -18.32 21.06 -2.68
N ALA A 55 -18.91 22.23 -2.92
CA ALA A 55 -19.60 23.02 -1.91
C ALA A 55 -21.06 23.19 -2.34
N ASP A 56 -21.99 22.69 -1.52
CA ASP A 56 -23.43 22.72 -1.78
C ASP A 56 -24.25 23.03 -0.51
N SER A 57 -25.52 22.66 -0.47
CA SER A 57 -26.37 22.88 0.71
C SER A 57 -25.95 22.04 1.92
N TYR A 58 -25.23 20.93 1.72
CA TYR A 58 -24.78 19.99 2.75
C TYR A 58 -23.27 20.02 2.94
N PHE A 59 -22.48 19.88 1.88
CA PHE A 59 -21.02 19.89 1.91
C PHE A 59 -20.43 21.30 1.82
N GLY A 60 -19.32 21.52 2.50
CA GLY A 60 -18.62 22.81 2.46
C GLY A 60 -17.21 22.75 3.01
N LEU A 61 -16.65 23.95 3.24
CA LEU A 61 -15.33 24.11 3.84
C LEU A 61 -15.34 23.62 5.29
N CYS A 62 -14.24 23.07 5.76
CA CYS A 62 -14.06 22.66 7.17
C CYS A 62 -14.14 23.83 8.16
N THR A 63 -14.04 25.07 7.69
CA THR A 63 -14.20 26.29 8.49
C THR A 63 -15.66 26.76 8.60
N ASP A 64 -16.57 26.21 7.80
CA ASP A 64 -17.99 26.53 7.83
C ASP A 64 -18.75 25.57 8.75
N ALA A 65 -19.06 26.03 9.97
CA ALA A 65 -19.79 25.24 10.96
C ALA A 65 -21.24 24.91 10.55
N SER A 66 -21.77 25.52 9.49
CA SER A 66 -23.11 25.22 8.96
C SER A 66 -23.12 24.07 7.93
N LYS A 67 -21.94 23.53 7.59
CA LYS A 67 -21.75 22.50 6.56
C LYS A 67 -21.02 21.30 7.11
N VAL A 68 -21.25 20.16 6.48
CA VAL A 68 -20.47 18.94 6.70
C VAL A 68 -19.20 19.06 5.85
N CYS A 69 -18.05 18.87 6.49
CA CYS A 69 -16.77 18.80 5.80
C CYS A 69 -16.31 17.35 5.77
N GLY A 70 -16.05 16.81 4.58
CA GLY A 70 -15.59 15.44 4.39
C GLY A 70 -16.05 14.90 3.04
N ALA A 71 -15.49 13.76 2.65
CA ALA A 71 -15.90 13.02 1.48
C ALA A 71 -17.02 12.04 1.86
N ARG A 72 -17.84 11.68 0.86
CA ARG A 72 -18.87 10.67 0.98
C ARG A 72 -18.69 9.63 -0.11
N ILE A 73 -18.70 8.37 0.28
CA ILE A 73 -18.75 7.21 -0.61
C ILE A 73 -20.06 6.51 -0.34
N ALA A 74 -20.91 6.38 -1.35
CA ALA A 74 -22.19 5.69 -1.26
C ALA A 74 -22.19 4.43 -2.10
N LEU A 75 -22.63 3.32 -1.50
CA LEU A 75 -22.66 1.98 -2.09
C LEU A 75 -24.08 1.44 -1.98
N GLN A 76 -24.67 1.07 -3.10
CA GLN A 76 -25.97 0.40 -3.12
C GLN A 76 -25.76 -1.11 -3.24
N THR A 77 -26.24 -1.87 -2.26
CA THR A 77 -26.05 -3.33 -2.20
C THR A 77 -27.16 -4.10 -2.91
N GLU A 78 -28.31 -3.47 -3.18
CA GLU A 78 -29.45 -4.05 -3.87
C GLU A 78 -30.14 -2.99 -4.73
N GLN A 79 -30.64 -3.38 -5.92
CA GLN A 79 -31.37 -2.47 -6.80
C GLN A 79 -32.63 -1.93 -6.09
N ASN A 80 -32.76 -0.59 -6.04
CA ASN A 80 -33.82 0.12 -5.31
C ASN A 80 -33.81 -0.08 -3.78
N GLY A 81 -32.73 -0.65 -3.23
CA GLY A 81 -32.49 -0.71 -1.79
C GLY A 81 -31.89 0.58 -1.25
N GLY A 82 -31.65 0.59 0.07
CA GLY A 82 -30.92 1.66 0.74
C GLY A 82 -29.44 1.68 0.39
N TRP A 83 -28.77 2.73 0.86
CA TRP A 83 -27.35 2.98 0.63
C TRP A 83 -26.55 2.74 1.90
N PHE A 84 -25.43 2.03 1.77
CA PHE A 84 -24.37 2.06 2.76
C PHE A 84 -23.44 3.21 2.42
N VAL A 85 -23.21 4.10 3.38
CA VAL A 85 -22.41 5.30 3.15
C VAL A 85 -21.27 5.39 4.15
N ILE A 86 -20.09 5.69 3.63
CA ILE A 86 -18.97 6.20 4.41
C ILE A 86 -19.04 7.71 4.23
N ASP A 87 -19.54 8.39 5.25
CA ASP A 87 -19.70 9.84 5.26
C ASP A 87 -18.63 10.51 6.12
N ASN A 88 -18.47 11.82 5.98
CA ASN A 88 -17.52 12.61 6.77
C ASN A 88 -16.08 12.05 6.73
N LEU A 89 -15.70 11.43 5.59
CA LEU A 89 -14.37 10.87 5.39
C LEU A 89 -13.36 12.02 5.21
N ARG A 90 -12.47 12.22 6.17
CA ARG A 90 -11.46 13.28 6.13
C ARG A 90 -10.23 12.93 6.97
N GLY A 91 -9.21 13.75 6.86
CA GLY A 91 -7.93 13.62 7.56
C GLY A 91 -6.84 13.02 6.67
N GLY A 92 -5.70 12.71 7.27
CA GLY A 92 -4.49 12.29 6.60
C GLY A 92 -4.13 10.83 6.88
N ILE A 93 -3.63 10.16 5.85
CA ILE A 93 -2.96 8.85 5.97
C ILE A 93 -1.58 8.99 5.32
N ALA A 94 -0.53 8.71 6.07
CA ALA A 94 0.83 8.65 5.56
C ALA A 94 1.39 7.23 5.74
N PHE A 95 2.07 6.75 4.71
CA PHE A 95 2.69 5.42 4.72
C PHE A 95 4.05 5.46 4.06
N GLU A 96 4.95 4.62 4.56
CA GLU A 96 6.26 4.38 3.99
C GLU A 96 6.52 2.88 3.97
N GLY A 97 6.83 2.36 2.78
CA GLY A 97 7.20 0.96 2.62
C GLY A 97 6.08 0.02 2.31
N LEU A 98 5.05 0.53 1.63
CA LEU A 98 4.11 -0.32 0.93
C LEU A 98 4.81 -0.89 -0.31
N THR A 99 4.79 -2.21 -0.49
CA THR A 99 5.40 -2.87 -1.66
C THR A 99 4.32 -3.44 -2.56
N MET A 100 4.54 -3.42 -3.87
CA MET A 100 3.65 -4.08 -4.84
C MET A 100 4.48 -5.00 -5.72
N GLN A 101 4.14 -6.28 -5.77
CA GLN A 101 4.86 -7.25 -6.58
C GLN A 101 3.91 -8.32 -7.12
N ILE A 102 4.29 -8.92 -8.24
CA ILE A 102 3.60 -10.12 -8.73
C ILE A 102 4.16 -11.33 -7.99
N ARG A 103 3.26 -12.18 -7.49
CA ARG A 103 3.61 -13.41 -6.79
C ARG A 103 2.89 -14.58 -7.44
N GLU A 104 3.66 -15.60 -7.81
CA GLU A 104 3.10 -16.89 -8.21
C GLU A 104 2.59 -17.65 -6.97
N ILE A 105 1.35 -18.13 -7.03
CA ILE A 105 0.80 -19.06 -6.05
C ILE A 105 0.58 -20.41 -6.73
N ASN A 106 1.50 -21.34 -6.47
CA ASN A 106 1.48 -22.73 -6.97
C ASN A 106 1.48 -23.78 -5.83
N SER A 107 1.44 -23.33 -4.57
CA SER A 107 1.42 -24.17 -3.37
C SER A 107 0.92 -23.38 -2.15
N GLY A 108 0.68 -24.06 -1.02
CA GLY A 108 0.16 -23.44 0.21
C GLY A 108 -1.37 -23.37 0.26
N PHE A 109 -1.92 -22.52 1.14
CA PHE A 109 -3.37 -22.34 1.35
C PHE A 109 -4.14 -23.64 1.59
N GLY A 110 -3.58 -24.54 2.40
CA GLY A 110 -4.21 -25.85 2.68
C GLY A 110 -4.24 -26.82 1.49
N GLY A 111 -3.53 -26.51 0.40
CA GLY A 111 -3.50 -27.30 -0.85
C GLY A 111 -4.09 -26.55 -2.04
N ASP A 112 -4.90 -25.51 -1.78
CA ASP A 112 -5.60 -24.77 -2.84
C ASP A 112 -4.65 -23.98 -3.74
N GLY A 113 -3.46 -23.61 -3.25
CA GLY A 113 -2.46 -22.92 -4.06
C GLY A 113 -2.00 -23.74 -5.27
N ALA A 114 -1.93 -25.07 -5.14
CA ALA A 114 -1.58 -25.95 -6.25
C ALA A 114 -2.69 -26.08 -7.30
N LEU A 115 -3.95 -25.91 -6.89
CA LEU A 115 -5.09 -25.87 -7.79
C LEU A 115 -5.22 -24.51 -8.48
N PHE A 116 -4.88 -23.43 -7.78
CA PHE A 116 -4.92 -22.06 -8.30
C PHE A 116 -3.84 -21.84 -9.37
N ASN A 117 -2.57 -22.14 -9.05
CA ASN A 117 -1.40 -22.11 -9.96
C ASN A 117 -1.36 -20.92 -10.93
N ARG A 118 -1.48 -19.70 -10.39
CA ARG A 118 -1.54 -18.43 -11.13
C ARG A 118 -0.82 -17.31 -10.38
N ASP A 119 -0.57 -16.23 -11.10
CA ASP A 119 -0.03 -14.99 -10.54
C ASP A 119 -1.12 -14.17 -9.83
N VAL A 120 -0.73 -13.59 -8.70
CA VAL A 120 -1.52 -12.58 -7.97
C VAL A 120 -0.71 -11.31 -7.78
N LEU A 121 -1.41 -10.19 -7.59
CA LEU A 121 -0.77 -8.97 -7.12
C LEU A 121 -0.69 -9.03 -5.58
N GLU A 122 0.53 -9.09 -5.07
CA GLU A 122 0.82 -8.96 -3.65
C GLU A 122 1.11 -7.50 -3.31
N ILE A 123 0.34 -6.97 -2.38
CA ILE A 123 0.55 -5.66 -1.76
C ILE A 123 1.10 -5.91 -0.36
N GLY A 124 2.40 -5.72 -0.17
CA GLY A 124 3.04 -5.76 1.13
C GLY A 124 2.67 -4.51 1.92
N LEU A 125 2.09 -4.70 3.10
CA LEU A 125 1.71 -3.59 3.95
C LEU A 125 2.96 -3.03 4.66
N PRO A 126 3.06 -1.70 4.80
CA PRO A 126 4.14 -1.08 5.57
C PRO A 126 4.05 -1.49 7.04
N GLU A 127 5.18 -1.51 7.75
CA GLU A 127 5.19 -1.85 9.18
C GLU A 127 4.32 -0.88 9.98
N THR A 128 4.37 0.41 9.64
CA THR A 128 3.61 1.45 10.31
C THR A 128 2.91 2.35 9.29
N ILE A 129 1.66 2.69 9.58
CA ILE A 129 0.95 3.79 8.94
C ILE A 129 0.67 4.87 9.97
N ARG A 130 0.74 6.13 9.55
CA ARG A 130 0.43 7.29 10.39
C ARG A 130 -0.88 7.91 9.95
N PHE A 131 -1.78 8.08 10.90
CA PHE A 131 -3.03 8.79 10.75
C PHE A 131 -2.91 10.19 11.34
N ASP A 132 -3.52 11.16 10.66
CA ASP A 132 -3.56 12.56 11.05
C ASP A 132 -5.02 13.02 11.05
N ASP A 133 -5.65 12.97 12.22
CA ASP A 133 -7.07 13.29 12.42
C ASP A 133 -7.99 12.62 11.39
N PHE A 134 -7.68 11.35 11.09
CA PHE A 134 -8.44 10.55 10.15
C PHE A 134 -9.76 10.14 10.77
N GLN A 135 -10.86 10.43 10.09
CA GLN A 135 -12.18 10.10 10.58
C GLN A 135 -13.15 9.77 9.45
N PHE A 136 -14.13 8.95 9.78
CA PHE A 136 -15.29 8.69 8.94
C PHE A 136 -16.48 8.22 9.79
N THR A 137 -17.67 8.33 9.23
CA THR A 137 -18.91 7.80 9.78
C THR A 137 -19.43 6.73 8.85
N LEU A 138 -19.67 5.52 9.38
CA LEU A 138 -20.43 4.51 8.66
C LEU A 138 -21.92 4.70 8.95
N ALA A 139 -22.73 4.81 7.91
CA ALA A 139 -24.16 5.06 8.04
C ALA A 139 -24.99 4.31 6.97
N GLY A 140 -26.28 4.15 7.25
CA GLY A 140 -27.28 3.78 6.25
C GLY A 140 -28.03 5.02 5.77
N SER A 141 -28.32 5.13 4.47
CA SER A 141 -29.01 6.28 3.89
C SER A 141 -30.11 5.87 2.90
N SER A 142 -31.18 6.68 2.82
CA SER A 142 -32.26 6.49 1.84
C SER A 142 -31.87 6.93 0.41
N THR A 143 -30.87 7.80 0.27
CA THR A 143 -30.42 8.36 -1.01
C THR A 143 -28.90 8.28 -1.16
N GLU A 144 -28.41 8.36 -2.40
CA GLU A 144 -26.96 8.43 -2.68
C GLU A 144 -26.38 9.70 -2.03
N ARG A 145 -27.06 10.82 -2.27
CA ARG A 145 -26.59 12.17 -1.91
C ARG A 145 -27.50 12.83 -0.89
N PRO A 146 -26.93 13.60 0.04
CA PRO A 146 -27.69 14.31 1.06
C PRO A 146 -28.51 15.49 0.53
N THR A 147 -28.29 15.89 -0.73
CA THR A 147 -29.03 16.97 -1.40
C THR A 147 -30.27 16.49 -2.14
N GLU A 148 -30.53 15.18 -2.17
CA GLU A 148 -31.70 14.59 -2.83
C GLU A 148 -32.96 14.67 -1.96
N ALA A 149 -34.12 14.75 -2.61
CA ALA A 149 -35.40 14.78 -1.92
C ALA A 149 -35.65 13.45 -1.19
N GLY A 150 -36.06 13.54 0.08
CA GLY A 150 -36.29 12.35 0.91
C GLY A 150 -35.02 11.76 1.53
N PHE A 151 -33.91 12.50 1.55
CA PHE A 151 -32.71 12.12 2.29
C PHE A 151 -33.00 11.94 3.77
N GLU A 152 -32.75 10.72 4.24
CA GLU A 152 -32.69 10.33 5.64
C GLU A 152 -31.44 9.47 5.82
N GLN A 153 -30.75 9.65 6.94
CA GLN A 153 -29.55 8.91 7.29
C GLN A 153 -29.59 8.47 8.75
N VAL A 154 -29.10 7.26 8.98
CA VAL A 154 -28.89 6.71 10.32
C VAL A 154 -27.42 6.34 10.45
N ASP A 155 -26.71 7.08 11.30
CA ASP A 155 -25.32 6.80 11.62
C ASP A 155 -25.23 5.52 12.45
N LEU A 156 -24.40 4.58 12.01
CA LEU A 156 -24.19 3.31 12.69
C LEU A 156 -23.06 3.42 13.70
N PHE A 157 -21.91 3.94 13.26
CA PHE A 157 -20.78 4.28 14.12
C PHE A 157 -19.84 5.27 13.44
N GLY A 158 -19.08 6.00 14.25
CA GLY A 158 -17.98 6.85 13.81
C GLY A 158 -16.64 6.26 14.20
N VAL A 159 -15.63 6.49 13.37
CA VAL A 159 -14.23 6.16 13.63
C VAL A 159 -13.42 7.44 13.59
N GLU A 160 -12.53 7.60 14.56
CA GLU A 160 -11.54 8.66 14.63
C GLU A 160 -10.20 8.02 15.00
N MET A 161 -9.17 8.34 14.24
CA MET A 161 -7.83 7.76 14.34
C MET A 161 -6.79 8.85 14.18
N SER A 162 -5.94 9.00 15.19
CA SER A 162 -4.75 9.84 15.15
C SER A 162 -3.57 9.09 15.76
N GLY A 163 -2.40 9.22 15.15
CA GLY A 163 -1.17 8.53 15.58
C GLY A 163 -0.78 7.37 14.67
N GLU A 164 -0.01 6.43 15.20
CA GLU A 164 0.58 5.34 14.41
C GLU A 164 -0.15 4.01 14.62
N ALA A 165 -0.37 3.28 13.53
CA ALA A 165 -0.88 1.91 13.57
C ALA A 165 0.14 0.96 12.95
N VAL A 166 0.41 -0.13 13.66
CA VAL A 166 1.28 -1.19 13.16
C VAL A 166 0.45 -2.16 12.32
N LEU A 167 0.81 -2.32 11.04
CA LEU A 167 0.18 -3.30 10.17
C LEU A 167 1.03 -4.57 10.09
N LYS A 168 0.37 -5.69 9.79
CA LYS A 168 1.05 -6.97 9.59
C LYS A 168 0.43 -7.73 8.43
N GLY A 169 1.30 -8.36 7.66
CA GLY A 169 0.92 -9.23 6.54
C GLY A 169 0.84 -8.50 5.21
N ASN A 170 0.34 -9.21 4.21
CA ASN A 170 0.23 -8.75 2.84
C ASN A 170 -1.21 -8.91 2.38
N LEU A 171 -1.68 -7.99 1.54
CA LEU A 171 -2.94 -8.12 0.82
C LEU A 171 -2.67 -8.81 -0.51
N LEU A 172 -3.41 -9.88 -0.81
CA LEU A 172 -3.33 -10.59 -2.08
C LEU A 172 -4.57 -10.24 -2.91
N VAL A 173 -4.36 -9.63 -4.06
CA VAL A 173 -5.42 -9.30 -5.02
C VAL A 173 -5.44 -10.39 -6.09
N PHE A 174 -6.52 -11.16 -6.08
CA PHE A 174 -6.74 -12.24 -7.03
C PHE A 174 -7.42 -11.68 -8.28
N PRO A 175 -6.84 -11.90 -9.47
CA PRO A 175 -7.52 -11.52 -10.70
C PRO A 175 -8.81 -12.34 -10.84
N THR A 176 -9.92 -11.65 -11.07
CA THR A 176 -11.17 -12.25 -11.55
C THR A 176 -11.20 -12.08 -13.06
N ASP A 177 -11.46 -13.16 -13.79
CA ASP A 177 -11.52 -13.14 -15.25
C ASP A 177 -12.55 -12.13 -15.79
#